data_AF-A0A5Q4EP45-F1
#
_entry.id   AF-A0A5Q4EP45-F1
#
_cell.length_a   1.000
_cell.length_b   1.000
_cell.length_c   1.000
_cell.angle_alpha   90.00
_cell.angle_beta   90.00
_cell.angle_gamma   90.00
#
_symmetry.space_group_name_H-M   'P 1'
#
loop_
_entity.id
_entity.type
_entity.pdbx_description
1 polymer ?
#
loop_
_entity_poly.entity_id
_entity_poly.type
_entity_poly.pdbx_seq_one_letter_code
_entity_poly.pdbx_strand_id
1 'polypeptide(L)'
;MRLFFTLGAAIGALCLITGDSRAGEGLHDGDVILQVVEGEIVTHRITSGGTLTPSRLFDAPMTSFFGFAFTPDPGLDSPTGTFPAFSTVQLNLLDALRFWDEGSFETVAPDPMEISFGSFDVESPDEPHTHTPGPTFAVNEFGKIHVHPDHVMTGDAAPGLYLLAFEVTSSSGGIEKSEPFYYMYIWQHTDLMEQAQAREWVISNLIDSAPPCPWDLTGSGAVGAADLGSLLGCWGAYSPGDACEAADFTNSGAIGAADLGAMLGNWGVCP
;
A
#
# COMPACT_ATOMS: atom_id res chain seq x y z
N MET A 1 32.28 -5.65 -13.89
CA MET A 1 33.33 -5.57 -12.85
C MET A 1 32.61 -5.53 -11.52
N ARG A 2 32.46 -6.66 -10.82
CA ARG A 2 31.65 -6.76 -9.60
C ARG A 2 32.50 -6.33 -8.40
N LEU A 3 32.12 -5.24 -7.73
CA LEU A 3 32.76 -4.76 -6.52
C LEU A 3 31.81 -4.99 -5.35
N PHE A 4 32.19 -5.91 -4.46
CA PHE A 4 31.60 -6.08 -3.14
C PHE A 4 31.99 -4.90 -2.24
N PHE A 5 31.06 -4.36 -1.45
CA PHE A 5 31.40 -3.50 -0.33
C PHE A 5 30.53 -3.76 0.91
N THR A 6 31.22 -3.77 2.06
CA THR A 6 30.72 -3.93 3.42
C THR A 6 31.10 -2.69 4.24
N LEU A 7 30.31 -2.42 5.31
CA LEU A 7 30.44 -1.38 6.36
C LEU A 7 30.15 0.07 5.89
N GLY A 8 29.40 0.92 6.62
CA GLY A 8 29.01 0.94 8.03
C GLY A 8 29.42 2.28 8.65
N ALA A 9 28.48 3.19 8.95
CA ALA A 9 28.65 4.28 9.92
C ALA A 9 27.32 5.04 10.14
N ALA A 10 26.74 4.90 11.33
CA ALA A 10 25.60 5.68 11.81
C ALA A 10 26.07 6.97 12.50
N ILE A 11 25.41 8.10 12.22
CA ILE A 11 25.56 9.36 12.95
C ILE A 11 24.23 9.67 13.64
N GLY A 12 24.23 9.57 14.97
CA GLY A 12 23.07 9.87 15.81
C GLY A 12 22.94 11.36 16.11
N ALA A 13 21.71 11.85 16.14
CA ALA A 13 21.33 13.12 16.74
C ALA A 13 20.36 12.86 17.90
N LEU A 14 20.79 13.24 19.10
CA LEU A 14 20.06 13.11 20.37
C LEU A 14 19.16 14.33 20.57
N CYS A 15 17.84 14.12 20.69
CA CYS A 15 16.90 15.14 21.19
C CYS A 15 16.04 14.53 22.30
N LEU A 16 16.19 15.06 23.52
CA LEU A 16 15.45 14.67 24.72
C LEU A 16 14.23 15.57 24.89
N ILE A 17 13.03 14.98 24.84
CA ILE A 17 11.82 15.59 25.39
C ILE A 17 11.06 14.50 26.16
N THR A 18 10.72 14.80 27.41
CA THR A 18 10.05 13.88 28.34
C THR A 18 8.54 13.96 28.16
N GLY A 19 7.90 12.81 27.95
CA GLY A 19 6.46 12.65 27.83
C GLY A 19 6.08 11.16 27.96
N ASP A 20 4.96 10.90 28.62
CA ASP A 20 4.56 9.62 29.22
C ASP A 20 4.51 8.41 28.26
N SER A 21 4.74 7.23 28.82
CA SER A 21 5.35 6.06 28.18
C SER A 21 4.48 5.26 27.20
N ARG A 22 4.72 5.47 25.90
CA ARG A 22 5.05 4.40 24.92
C ARG A 22 6.48 4.52 24.37
N ALA A 23 7.28 5.40 24.97
CA ALA A 23 8.68 5.70 24.63
C ALA A 23 9.69 4.56 24.93
N GLY A 24 9.25 3.30 25.02
CA GLY A 24 10.09 2.13 25.34
C GLY A 24 10.42 1.21 24.16
N GLU A 25 9.75 1.36 23.01
CA GLU A 25 9.83 0.41 21.89
C GLU A 25 10.77 0.86 20.75
N GLY A 26 11.21 2.13 20.77
CA GLY A 26 12.13 2.69 19.77
C GLY A 26 11.63 2.58 18.33
N LEU A 27 10.33 2.83 18.10
CA LEU A 27 9.74 2.90 16.76
C LEU A 27 10.09 4.24 16.11
N HIS A 28 10.40 4.23 14.82
CA HIS A 28 10.80 5.44 14.10
C HIS A 28 9.62 6.09 13.38
N ASP A 29 9.49 7.41 13.58
CA ASP A 29 8.59 8.23 12.76
C ASP A 29 9.10 8.25 11.32
N GLY A 30 8.18 8.04 10.38
CA GLY A 30 8.50 7.86 8.95
C GLY A 30 8.51 6.41 8.48
N ASP A 31 8.80 5.42 9.34
CA ASP A 31 8.82 4.00 8.93
C ASP A 31 7.41 3.42 8.75
N VAL A 32 7.30 2.36 7.96
CA VAL A 32 6.13 1.49 7.96
C VAL A 32 6.17 0.63 9.20
N ILE A 33 5.21 0.84 10.10
CA ILE A 33 5.10 0.04 11.31
C ILE A 33 4.24 -1.19 11.04
N LEU A 34 4.85 -2.37 11.12
CA LEU A 34 4.15 -3.65 11.00
C LEU A 34 3.61 -4.10 12.35
N GLN A 35 2.35 -4.55 12.39
CA GLN A 35 1.76 -5.25 13.52
C GLN A 35 1.04 -6.50 13.05
N VAL A 36 0.91 -7.52 13.90
CA VAL A 36 0.03 -8.66 13.65
C VAL A 36 -1.27 -8.44 14.43
N VAL A 37 -2.37 -8.20 13.72
CA VAL A 37 -3.70 -7.97 14.28
C VAL A 37 -4.60 -9.09 13.81
N GLU A 38 -5.20 -9.82 14.76
CA GLU A 38 -6.10 -10.97 14.45
C GLU A 38 -5.48 -12.05 13.54
N GLY A 39 -4.15 -12.15 13.52
CA GLY A 39 -3.41 -13.13 12.72
C GLY A 39 -2.96 -12.61 11.35
N GLU A 40 -3.20 -11.33 11.02
CA GLU A 40 -2.79 -10.72 9.75
C GLU A 40 -1.77 -9.59 9.98
N ILE A 41 -0.84 -9.40 9.04
CA ILE A 41 0.09 -8.26 9.07
C ILE A 41 -0.64 -6.98 8.63
N VAL A 42 -0.73 -6.00 9.52
CA VAL A 42 -1.32 -4.68 9.26
C VAL A 42 -0.26 -3.60 9.33
N THR A 43 -0.25 -2.72 8.33
CA THR A 43 0.67 -1.59 8.19
C THR A 43 0.11 -0.32 8.85
N HIS A 44 0.98 0.41 9.55
CA HIS A 44 0.63 1.60 10.30
C HIS A 44 1.65 2.72 10.09
N ARG A 45 1.21 3.96 10.28
CA ARG A 45 2.07 5.10 10.60
C ARG A 45 2.08 5.32 12.11
N ILE A 46 3.16 5.89 12.63
CA ILE A 46 3.19 6.41 13.99
C ILE A 46 2.96 7.93 13.96
N THR A 47 2.06 8.42 14.81
CA THR A 47 1.85 9.85 14.99
C THR A 47 2.91 10.44 15.93
N SER A 48 3.07 11.77 15.93
CA SER A 48 3.99 12.46 16.85
C SER A 48 3.73 12.21 18.34
N GLY A 49 2.53 11.73 18.69
CA GLY A 49 2.16 11.28 20.05
C GLY A 49 2.41 9.80 20.32
N GLY A 50 3.04 9.06 19.40
CA GLY A 50 3.31 7.63 19.53
C GLY A 50 2.11 6.70 19.30
N THR A 51 1.01 7.23 18.75
CA THR A 51 -0.17 6.42 18.41
C THR A 51 -0.02 5.84 17.02
N LEU A 52 -0.24 4.53 16.89
CA LEU A 52 -0.28 3.84 15.60
C LEU A 52 -1.63 4.04 14.93
N THR A 53 -1.60 4.44 13.66
CA THR A 53 -2.78 4.63 12.81
C THR A 53 -2.62 3.79 11.56
N PRO A 54 -3.61 2.93 11.21
CA PRO A 54 -3.54 2.13 9.98
C PRO A 54 -3.29 3.01 8.76
N SER A 55 -2.43 2.56 7.86
CA SER A 55 -2.06 3.29 6.64
C SER A 55 -1.48 2.32 5.62
N ARG A 56 -1.92 2.43 4.36
CA ARG A 56 -1.38 1.65 3.23
C ARG A 56 -0.63 2.52 2.21
N LEU A 57 -0.49 3.83 2.44
CA LEU A 57 0.28 4.73 1.60
C LEU A 57 1.36 5.45 2.41
N PHE A 58 2.61 5.36 1.94
CA PHE A 58 3.78 5.93 2.61
C PHE A 58 4.57 6.80 1.64
N ASP A 59 4.96 8.00 2.08
CA ASP A 59 5.77 8.90 1.27
C ASP A 59 7.24 8.48 1.39
N ALA A 60 7.92 8.37 0.25
CA ALA A 60 9.32 7.98 0.14
C ALA A 60 10.12 9.11 -0.53
N PRO A 61 10.46 10.19 0.22
CA PRO A 61 11.20 11.31 -0.35
C PRO A 61 12.59 10.87 -0.80
N MET A 62 12.95 11.16 -2.05
CA MET A 62 14.23 10.73 -2.61
C MET A 62 15.25 11.86 -2.63
N THR A 63 16.51 11.48 -2.45
CA THR A 63 17.68 12.35 -2.54
C THR A 63 18.62 11.88 -3.66
N SER A 64 19.56 12.73 -4.06
CA SER A 64 20.60 12.34 -5.00
C SER A 64 21.73 11.64 -4.25
N PHE A 65 22.04 10.42 -4.63
CA PHE A 65 23.19 9.68 -4.13
C PHE A 65 24.03 9.19 -5.30
N PHE A 66 25.27 9.70 -5.42
CA PHE A 66 26.15 9.46 -6.58
C PHE A 66 25.50 9.72 -7.95
N GLY A 67 24.52 10.63 -8.01
CA GLY A 67 23.81 10.98 -9.25
C GLY A 67 22.53 10.18 -9.50
N PHE A 68 22.23 9.17 -8.68
CA PHE A 68 21.00 8.38 -8.76
C PHE A 68 19.94 8.91 -7.80
N ALA A 69 18.67 8.70 -8.14
CA ALA A 69 17.56 8.90 -7.21
C ALA A 69 17.58 7.77 -6.17
N PHE A 70 17.70 8.13 -4.90
CA PHE A 70 17.92 7.18 -3.81
C PHE A 70 17.07 7.52 -2.58
N THR A 71 16.55 6.50 -1.90
CA THR A 71 16.04 6.62 -0.53
C THR A 71 16.21 5.29 0.23
N PRO A 72 16.61 5.33 1.52
CA PRO A 72 16.48 4.20 2.44
C PRO A 72 15.15 4.24 3.23
N ASP A 73 14.32 5.24 2.96
CA ASP A 73 13.10 5.56 3.70
C ASP A 73 11.86 5.52 2.78
N PRO A 74 10.72 5.02 3.28
CA PRO A 74 10.51 4.54 4.65
C PRO A 74 11.09 3.14 4.87
N GLY A 75 11.66 2.92 6.06
CA GLY A 75 12.05 1.59 6.52
C GLY A 75 10.84 0.75 6.95
N LEU A 76 11.12 -0.49 7.37
CA LEU A 76 10.15 -1.34 8.06
C LEU A 76 10.56 -1.48 9.52
N ASP A 77 9.64 -1.16 10.44
CA ASP A 77 9.82 -1.30 11.88
C ASP A 77 8.62 -2.06 12.47
N SER A 78 8.78 -2.63 13.65
CA SER A 78 7.69 -3.31 14.35
C SER A 78 7.83 -3.18 15.86
N PRO A 79 6.73 -3.18 16.61
CA PRO A 79 6.78 -3.38 18.06
C PRO A 79 7.49 -4.68 18.44
N THR A 80 8.02 -4.74 19.65
CA THR A 80 8.59 -5.94 20.26
C THR A 80 7.52 -7.03 20.36
N GLY A 81 7.88 -8.26 20.01
CA GLY A 81 6.98 -9.42 20.04
C GLY A 81 5.95 -9.46 18.91
N THR A 82 6.04 -8.57 17.91
CA THR A 82 5.13 -8.58 16.75
C THR A 82 5.22 -9.90 15.98
N PHE A 83 6.44 -10.38 15.77
CA PHE A 83 6.70 -11.64 15.05
C PHE A 83 7.36 -12.66 15.98
N PRO A 84 7.24 -13.98 15.68
CA PRO A 84 8.01 -14.99 16.41
C PRO A 84 9.52 -14.73 16.30
N ALA A 85 10.24 -14.78 17.42
CA ALA A 85 11.68 -14.55 17.45
C ALA A 85 12.42 -15.52 16.51
N PHE A 86 13.44 -15.01 15.80
CA PHE A 86 14.24 -15.75 14.81
C PHE A 86 13.47 -16.27 13.59
N SER A 87 12.23 -15.82 13.37
CA SER A 87 11.54 -15.99 12.10
C SER A 87 12.05 -15.02 11.04
N THR A 88 11.45 -15.02 9.85
CA THR A 88 11.71 -14.03 8.81
C THR A 88 10.43 -13.41 8.28
N VAL A 89 10.54 -12.19 7.79
CA VAL A 89 9.51 -11.52 6.97
C VAL A 89 10.08 -11.18 5.61
N GLN A 90 9.28 -11.22 4.55
CA GLN A 90 9.72 -10.91 3.19
C GLN A 90 8.89 -9.75 2.64
N LEU A 91 9.57 -8.75 2.07
CA LEU A 91 8.95 -7.66 1.31
C LEU A 91 8.88 -8.08 -0.16
N ASN A 92 7.68 -8.25 -0.68
CA ASN A 92 7.42 -8.67 -2.07
C ASN A 92 6.98 -7.46 -2.89
N LEU A 93 7.46 -7.38 -4.13
CA LEU A 93 7.03 -6.37 -5.10
C LEU A 93 5.84 -6.95 -5.86
N LEU A 94 4.74 -6.21 -5.93
CA LEU A 94 3.48 -6.68 -6.54
C LEU A 94 3.27 -6.15 -7.97
N ASP A 95 4.04 -5.16 -8.39
CA ASP A 95 3.83 -4.48 -9.66
C ASP A 95 5.12 -3.86 -10.20
N ALA A 96 5.09 -3.44 -11.46
CA ALA A 96 6.08 -2.55 -12.05
C ALA A 96 6.08 -1.17 -11.36
N LEU A 97 7.21 -0.48 -11.39
CA LEU A 97 7.26 0.92 -10.94
C LEU A 97 6.35 1.77 -11.82
N ARG A 98 5.43 2.52 -11.22
CA ARG A 98 4.52 3.41 -11.93
C ARG A 98 5.00 4.86 -11.85
N PHE A 99 4.65 5.64 -12.86
CA PHE A 99 4.92 7.07 -12.94
C PHE A 99 3.61 7.85 -12.99
N TRP A 100 3.55 8.93 -12.22
CA TRP A 100 2.41 9.85 -12.24
C TRP A 100 2.39 10.63 -13.54
N ASP A 101 1.38 10.37 -14.36
CA ASP A 101 1.19 11.04 -15.64
C ASP A 101 -0.30 11.19 -15.94
N GLU A 102 -0.65 12.30 -16.56
CA GLU A 102 -2.04 12.64 -16.95
C GLU A 102 -3.09 12.46 -15.82
N GLY A 103 -2.69 12.57 -14.55
CA GLY A 103 -3.57 12.45 -13.40
C GLY A 103 -3.80 11.01 -12.88
N SER A 104 -2.92 10.06 -13.20
CA SER A 104 -3.01 8.67 -12.74
C SER A 104 -1.64 7.98 -12.58
N PHE A 105 -1.60 6.80 -11.95
CA PHE A 105 -0.41 5.91 -11.91
C PHE A 105 -0.53 4.72 -12.88
N GLU A 106 -1.25 4.87 -14.00
CA GLU A 106 -1.40 3.80 -14.99
C GLU A 106 -0.13 3.62 -15.85
N THR A 107 0.66 4.68 -16.00
CA THR A 107 1.89 4.68 -16.79
C THR A 107 3.01 3.92 -16.08
N VAL A 108 3.65 2.97 -16.76
CA VAL A 108 4.86 2.29 -16.27
C VAL A 108 6.05 3.25 -16.40
N ALA A 109 6.86 3.33 -15.35
CA ALA A 109 8.08 4.13 -15.34
C ALA A 109 9.11 3.57 -16.35
N PRO A 110 9.87 4.44 -17.04
CA PRO A 110 10.88 3.98 -18.01
C PRO A 110 12.03 3.19 -17.38
N ASP A 111 12.39 3.53 -16.15
CA ASP A 111 13.49 2.91 -15.40
C ASP A 111 12.92 2.15 -14.20
N PRO A 112 13.41 0.94 -13.89
CA PRO A 112 12.94 0.17 -12.74
C PRO A 112 13.49 0.75 -11.42
N MET A 113 12.84 0.35 -10.33
CA MET A 113 13.35 0.54 -8.97
C MET A 113 14.18 -0.68 -8.58
N GLU A 114 15.48 -0.51 -8.33
CA GLU A 114 16.30 -1.50 -7.62
C GLU A 114 16.06 -1.38 -6.12
N ILE A 115 15.79 -2.51 -5.48
CA ILE A 115 15.68 -2.64 -4.03
C ILE A 115 16.78 -3.58 -3.57
N SER A 116 17.62 -3.11 -2.64
CA SER A 116 18.73 -3.91 -2.12
C SER A 116 18.76 -3.95 -0.59
N PHE A 117 19.21 -5.07 -0.05
CA PHE A 117 19.47 -5.24 1.37
C PHE A 117 20.60 -6.24 1.60
N GLY A 118 21.72 -5.77 2.12
CA GLY A 118 22.93 -6.58 2.29
C GLY A 118 23.49 -7.03 0.94
N SER A 119 23.45 -8.33 0.66
CA SER A 119 23.91 -8.89 -0.62
C SER A 119 22.78 -9.29 -1.56
N PHE A 120 21.53 -8.97 -1.19
CA PHE A 120 20.36 -9.20 -2.03
C PHE A 120 20.05 -7.92 -2.79
N ASP A 121 19.74 -8.07 -4.08
CA ASP A 121 19.29 -7.03 -4.98
C ASP A 121 18.18 -7.59 -5.87
N VAL A 122 17.18 -6.76 -6.17
CA VAL A 122 16.08 -7.07 -7.09
C VAL A 122 15.61 -5.78 -7.77
N GLU A 123 15.24 -5.86 -9.03
CA GLU A 123 14.56 -4.77 -9.73
C GLU A 123 13.05 -4.99 -9.73
N SER A 124 12.27 -3.90 -9.67
CA SER A 124 10.85 -3.95 -9.99
C SER A 124 10.66 -4.53 -11.39
N PRO A 125 9.63 -5.37 -11.62
CA PRO A 125 9.38 -5.94 -12.93
C PRO A 125 9.03 -4.85 -13.96
N ASP A 126 9.30 -5.12 -15.24
CA ASP A 126 8.96 -4.20 -16.34
C ASP A 126 7.47 -4.26 -16.73
N GLU A 127 6.80 -5.37 -16.42
CA GLU A 127 5.42 -5.64 -16.82
C GLU A 127 4.43 -5.41 -15.67
N PRO A 128 3.33 -4.65 -15.90
CA PRO A 128 2.21 -4.49 -14.99
C PRO A 128 1.71 -5.80 -14.37
N HIS A 129 1.33 -5.76 -13.10
CA HIS A 129 0.75 -6.86 -12.32
C HIS A 129 1.65 -8.11 -12.22
N THR A 130 2.95 -7.93 -12.43
CA THR A 130 3.94 -8.98 -12.22
C THR A 130 4.44 -8.93 -10.79
N HIS A 131 4.42 -10.08 -10.12
CA HIS A 131 4.88 -10.19 -8.73
C HIS A 131 6.31 -10.74 -8.70
N THR A 132 7.18 -10.07 -7.96
CA THR A 132 8.58 -10.46 -7.80
C THR A 132 8.94 -10.55 -6.32
N PRO A 133 9.47 -11.70 -5.83
CA PRO A 133 9.95 -11.79 -4.45
C PRO A 133 11.09 -10.81 -4.19
N GLY A 134 10.99 -10.04 -3.12
CA GLY A 134 12.03 -9.11 -2.70
C GLY A 134 12.81 -9.58 -1.48
N PRO A 135 13.50 -8.65 -0.78
CA PRO A 135 14.40 -8.99 0.31
C PRO A 135 13.68 -9.65 1.49
N THR A 136 14.38 -10.59 2.13
CA THR A 136 13.94 -11.25 3.36
C THR A 136 14.71 -10.69 4.55
N PHE A 137 13.99 -10.36 5.62
CA PHE A 137 14.52 -9.76 6.83
C PHE A 137 14.40 -10.73 8.01
N ALA A 138 15.47 -10.85 8.79
CA ALA A 138 15.48 -11.65 10.00
C ALA A 138 14.78 -10.90 11.14
N VAL A 139 13.87 -11.58 11.82
CA VAL A 139 13.28 -11.12 13.08
C VAL A 139 14.26 -11.41 14.21
N ASN A 140 14.55 -10.40 15.03
CA ASN A 140 15.51 -10.55 16.13
C ASN A 140 14.96 -11.42 17.28
N GLU A 141 15.77 -11.61 18.33
CA GLU A 141 15.43 -12.42 19.51
C GLU A 141 14.22 -11.89 20.30
N PHE A 142 13.85 -10.64 20.10
CA PHE A 142 12.72 -9.98 20.74
C PHE A 142 11.45 -10.01 19.88
N GLY A 143 11.48 -10.64 18.71
CA GLY A 143 10.32 -10.63 17.81
C GLY A 143 10.11 -9.30 17.09
N LYS A 144 11.17 -8.49 16.95
CA LYS A 144 11.17 -7.17 16.31
C LYS A 144 11.96 -7.18 15.01
N ILE A 145 11.51 -6.40 14.03
CA ILE A 145 12.32 -5.96 12.89
C ILE A 145 12.57 -4.45 13.00
N HIS A 146 13.70 -4.01 12.47
CA HIS A 146 13.95 -2.62 12.12
C HIS A 146 14.99 -2.60 11.01
N VAL A 147 14.55 -2.34 9.79
CA VAL A 147 15.36 -2.46 8.56
C VAL A 147 15.06 -1.34 7.59
N HIS A 148 16.09 -0.90 6.88
CA HIS A 148 16.00 0.10 5.82
C HIS A 148 16.64 -0.50 4.57
N PRO A 149 15.88 -1.18 3.70
CA PRO A 149 16.37 -1.53 2.36
C PRO A 149 16.65 -0.25 1.56
N ASP A 150 17.66 -0.31 0.70
CA ASP A 150 18.00 0.79 -0.19
C ASP A 150 17.12 0.71 -1.44
N HIS A 151 16.51 1.84 -1.82
CA HIS A 151 15.71 1.99 -3.04
C HIS A 151 16.42 2.95 -3.99
N VAL A 152 16.78 2.48 -5.17
CA VAL A 152 17.53 3.23 -6.19
C VAL A 152 16.81 3.12 -7.53
N MET A 153 16.52 4.24 -8.18
CA MET A 153 16.18 4.19 -9.61
C MET A 153 17.49 4.11 -10.41
N THR A 154 17.68 3.00 -11.14
CA THR A 154 18.98 2.65 -11.75
C THR A 154 19.29 3.41 -13.05
N GLY A 155 18.31 4.14 -13.59
CA GLY A 155 18.44 5.00 -14.78
C GLY A 155 18.49 6.51 -14.49
N ASP A 156 18.32 7.31 -15.55
CA ASP A 156 18.26 8.78 -15.47
C ASP A 156 16.83 9.23 -15.17
N ALA A 157 16.36 8.88 -13.97
CA ALA A 157 14.97 9.08 -13.58
C ALA A 157 14.56 10.56 -13.67
N ALA A 158 13.51 10.83 -14.46
CA ALA A 158 12.93 12.15 -14.59
C ALA A 158 12.37 12.65 -13.23
N PRO A 159 12.42 13.96 -12.94
CA PRO A 159 11.71 14.51 -11.79
C PRO A 159 10.21 14.17 -11.84
N GLY A 160 9.64 13.69 -10.74
CA GLY A 160 8.23 13.31 -10.69
C GLY A 160 7.86 12.49 -9.46
N LEU A 161 6.65 11.92 -9.55
CA LEU A 161 6.08 11.04 -8.54
C LEU A 161 6.02 9.64 -9.10
N TYR A 162 6.48 8.68 -8.31
CA TYR A 162 6.49 7.28 -8.68
C TYR A 162 5.79 6.46 -7.62
N LEU A 163 5.21 5.31 -8.00
CA LEU A 163 4.48 4.43 -7.09
C LEU A 163 4.95 3.00 -7.26
N LEU A 164 5.23 2.31 -6.15
CA LEU A 164 5.49 0.87 -6.16
C LEU A 164 4.63 0.19 -5.09
N ALA A 165 4.05 -0.95 -5.48
CA ALA A 165 3.17 -1.75 -4.65
C ALA A 165 3.94 -2.90 -3.97
N PHE A 166 3.64 -3.12 -2.70
CA PHE A 166 4.31 -4.07 -1.84
C PHE A 166 3.34 -4.94 -1.04
N GLU A 167 3.81 -6.12 -0.64
CA GLU A 167 3.18 -7.01 0.33
C GLU A 167 4.24 -7.57 1.28
N VAL A 168 3.94 -7.66 2.57
CA VAL A 168 4.81 -8.36 3.53
C VAL A 168 4.22 -9.73 3.85
N THR A 169 5.05 -10.77 3.75
CA THR A 169 4.73 -12.14 4.19
C THR A 169 5.59 -12.55 5.37
N SER A 170 5.11 -13.49 6.19
CA SER A 170 5.89 -14.10 7.28
C SER A 170 6.24 -15.56 6.98
N SER A 171 7.41 -16.02 7.44
CA SER A 171 7.76 -17.44 7.42
C SER A 171 6.99 -18.28 8.46
N SER A 172 6.34 -17.62 9.42
CA SER A 172 5.64 -18.28 10.52
C SER A 172 4.21 -18.61 10.13
N GLY A 173 3.88 -19.91 10.13
CA GLY A 173 2.51 -20.36 9.85
C GLY A 173 1.50 -19.78 10.84
N GLY A 174 0.34 -19.35 10.34
CA GLY A 174 -0.71 -18.71 11.11
C GLY A 174 -0.58 -17.18 11.23
N ILE A 175 0.39 -16.58 10.54
CA ILE A 175 0.42 -15.14 10.28
C ILE A 175 0.17 -14.95 8.79
N GLU A 176 -0.99 -14.40 8.45
CA GLU A 176 -1.37 -14.06 7.09
C GLU A 176 -0.60 -12.83 6.59
N LYS A 177 -0.43 -12.77 5.27
CA LYS A 177 0.24 -11.67 4.56
C LYS A 177 -0.52 -10.36 4.73
N SER A 178 0.17 -9.24 4.53
CA SER A 178 -0.50 -7.94 4.53
C SER A 178 -1.36 -7.74 3.28
N GLU A 179 -2.38 -6.89 3.39
CA GLU A 179 -2.92 -6.20 2.22
C GLU A 179 -1.81 -5.44 1.45
N PRO A 180 -1.99 -5.18 0.14
CA PRO A 180 -1.09 -4.33 -0.62
C PRO A 180 -0.93 -2.95 0.02
N PHE A 181 0.31 -2.47 0.09
CA PHE A 181 0.62 -1.10 0.49
C PHE A 181 1.63 -0.48 -0.48
N TYR A 182 1.73 0.83 -0.45
CA TYR A 182 2.34 1.60 -1.52
C TYR A 182 3.37 2.58 -0.99
N TYR A 183 4.51 2.65 -1.66
CA TYR A 183 5.45 3.74 -1.49
C TYR A 183 5.24 4.72 -2.65
N MET A 184 4.98 5.98 -2.31
CA MET A 184 4.98 7.06 -3.27
C MET A 184 6.32 7.78 -3.19
N TYR A 185 7.19 7.51 -4.16
CA TYR A 185 8.50 8.13 -4.25
C TYR A 185 8.39 9.54 -4.81
N ILE A 186 9.02 10.48 -4.12
CA ILE A 186 9.00 11.90 -4.48
C ILE A 186 10.40 12.28 -4.94
N TRP A 187 10.62 12.33 -6.25
CA TRP A 187 11.92 12.62 -6.83
C TRP A 187 11.94 14.01 -7.47
N GLN A 188 12.67 14.94 -6.85
CA GLN A 188 12.80 16.34 -7.31
C GLN A 188 11.46 17.04 -7.63
N HIS A 189 10.36 16.58 -7.02
CA HIS A 189 9.02 17.05 -7.29
C HIS A 189 8.52 17.93 -6.14
N THR A 190 8.32 19.22 -6.40
CA THR A 190 8.03 20.23 -5.36
C THR A 190 6.60 20.76 -5.36
N ASP A 191 5.78 20.38 -6.34
CA ASP A 191 4.37 20.79 -6.38
C ASP A 191 3.55 19.99 -5.36
N LEU A 192 3.24 20.63 -4.23
CA LEU A 192 2.48 19.99 -3.15
C LEU A 192 1.02 19.72 -3.52
N MET A 193 0.44 20.47 -4.46
CA MET A 193 -0.93 20.23 -4.91
C MET A 193 -0.98 18.96 -5.76
N GLU A 194 -0.03 18.81 -6.67
CA GLU A 194 0.08 17.61 -7.49
C GLU A 194 0.38 16.37 -6.65
N GLN A 195 1.27 16.48 -5.64
CA GLN A 195 1.47 15.40 -4.68
C GLN A 195 0.17 15.04 -3.91
N ALA A 196 -0.65 16.03 -3.55
CA ALA A 196 -1.91 15.76 -2.85
C ALA A 196 -2.91 15.05 -3.78
N GLN A 197 -2.97 15.44 -5.06
CA GLN A 197 -3.80 14.77 -6.07
C GLN A 197 -3.35 13.32 -6.31
N ALA A 198 -2.04 13.08 -6.40
CA ALA A 198 -1.49 11.75 -6.55
C ALA A 198 -1.82 10.84 -5.35
N ARG A 199 -1.70 11.36 -4.12
CA ARG A 199 -2.10 10.60 -2.91
C ARG A 199 -3.58 10.27 -2.92
N GLU A 200 -4.43 11.24 -3.21
CA GLU A 200 -5.87 11.04 -3.28
C GLU A 200 -6.24 9.99 -4.32
N TRP A 201 -5.59 10.03 -5.49
CA TRP A 201 -5.81 9.02 -6.53
C TRP A 201 -5.46 7.62 -6.05
N VAL A 202 -4.33 7.44 -5.36
CA VAL A 202 -3.95 6.12 -4.80
C VAL A 202 -4.98 5.67 -3.76
N ILE A 203 -5.41 6.58 -2.89
CA ILE A 203 -6.42 6.28 -1.89
C ILE A 203 -7.71 5.83 -2.58
N SER A 204 -8.26 6.60 -3.51
CA SER A 204 -9.55 6.30 -4.12
C SER A 204 -9.54 5.09 -5.07
N ASN A 205 -8.42 4.83 -5.76
CA ASN A 205 -8.36 3.82 -6.82
C ASN A 205 -7.68 2.51 -6.42
N LEU A 206 -6.87 2.50 -5.36
CA LEU A 206 -6.08 1.31 -4.97
C LEU A 206 -6.29 0.86 -3.52
N ILE A 207 -6.60 1.80 -2.60
CA ILE A 207 -6.75 1.50 -1.18
C ILE A 207 -8.25 1.36 -0.85
N ASP A 208 -9.01 2.42 -1.07
CA ASP A 208 -10.45 2.50 -0.81
C ASP A 208 -11.26 2.06 -2.03
N SER A 209 -10.59 1.57 -3.08
CA SER A 209 -11.23 0.80 -4.13
C SER A 209 -11.69 -0.53 -3.55
N ALA A 210 -12.77 -0.50 -2.78
CA ALA A 210 -13.62 -1.67 -2.62
C ALA A 210 -13.81 -2.24 -4.03
N PRO A 211 -13.55 -3.53 -4.30
CA PRO A 211 -14.01 -4.18 -5.52
C PRO A 211 -15.40 -3.64 -5.84
N PRO A 212 -15.67 -3.28 -7.11
CA PRO A 212 -16.93 -2.65 -7.47
C PRO A 212 -18.04 -3.46 -6.82
N CYS A 213 -18.86 -2.77 -6.05
CA CYS A 213 -20.00 -3.32 -5.34
C CYS A 213 -21.24 -2.73 -6.01
N PRO A 214 -21.59 -3.16 -7.25
CA PRO A 214 -22.68 -2.54 -7.99
C PRO A 214 -24.01 -2.59 -7.24
N TRP A 215 -24.12 -3.53 -6.31
CA TRP A 215 -25.30 -3.77 -5.49
C TRP A 215 -25.46 -2.78 -4.32
N ASP A 216 -24.45 -1.97 -3.99
CA ASP A 216 -24.54 -0.86 -3.04
C ASP A 216 -25.04 0.41 -3.75
N LEU A 217 -26.33 0.40 -4.09
CA LEU A 217 -27.01 1.47 -4.81
C LEU A 217 -27.04 2.79 -4.03
N THR A 218 -26.78 2.75 -2.72
CA THR A 218 -26.79 3.93 -1.85
C THR A 218 -25.40 4.46 -1.50
N GLY A 219 -24.33 3.76 -1.90
CA GLY A 219 -22.94 4.14 -1.64
C GLY A 219 -22.57 4.10 -0.15
N SER A 220 -23.18 3.17 0.59
CA SER A 220 -23.02 3.04 2.04
C SER A 220 -21.83 2.17 2.48
N GLY A 221 -21.16 1.52 1.53
CA GLY A 221 -20.11 0.52 1.77
C GLY A 221 -20.65 -0.89 2.10
N ALA A 222 -21.96 -1.11 1.97
CA ALA A 222 -22.59 -2.41 2.20
C ALA A 222 -23.89 -2.56 1.40
N VAL A 223 -24.20 -3.78 0.96
CA VAL A 223 -25.47 -4.16 0.35
C VAL A 223 -26.46 -4.51 1.45
N GLY A 224 -27.48 -3.67 1.62
CA GLY A 224 -28.47 -3.82 2.69
C GLY A 224 -29.90 -3.47 2.28
N ALA A 225 -30.73 -3.26 3.30
CA ALA A 225 -32.15 -2.98 3.10
C ALA A 225 -32.42 -1.65 2.36
N ALA A 226 -31.49 -0.69 2.46
CA ALA A 226 -31.59 0.58 1.75
C ALA A 226 -31.39 0.41 0.23
N ASP A 227 -30.41 -0.41 -0.16
CA ASP A 227 -30.15 -0.75 -1.57
C ASP A 227 -31.29 -1.59 -2.13
N LEU A 228 -31.79 -2.56 -1.36
CA LEU A 228 -33.00 -3.31 -1.72
C LEU A 228 -34.21 -2.37 -1.94
N GLY A 229 -34.39 -1.38 -1.07
CA GLY A 229 -35.43 -0.37 -1.24
C GLY A 229 -35.27 0.41 -2.54
N SER A 230 -34.04 0.76 -2.89
CA SER A 230 -33.69 1.45 -4.13
C SER A 230 -33.98 0.59 -5.37
N LEU A 231 -33.57 -0.69 -5.36
CA LEU A 231 -33.87 -1.64 -6.42
C LEU A 231 -35.36 -1.84 -6.63
N LEU A 232 -36.12 -2.04 -5.54
CA LEU A 232 -37.57 -2.23 -5.62
C LEU A 232 -38.30 -0.96 -6.08
N GLY A 233 -37.76 0.22 -5.78
CA GLY A 233 -38.26 1.49 -6.29
C GLY A 233 -38.12 1.64 -7.82
N CYS A 234 -37.19 0.90 -8.41
CA CYS A 234 -36.89 0.90 -9.84
C CYS A 234 -37.49 -0.28 -10.61
N TRP A 235 -38.37 -1.07 -10.00
CA TRP A 235 -38.88 -2.31 -10.59
C TRP A 235 -39.58 -2.10 -11.95
N GLY A 236 -39.11 -2.80 -12.98
CA GLY A 236 -39.64 -2.74 -14.34
C GLY A 236 -38.64 -2.19 -15.36
N ALA A 237 -39.14 -1.86 -16.55
CA ALA A 237 -38.31 -1.29 -17.63
C ALA A 237 -37.95 0.17 -17.33
N TYR A 238 -36.77 0.58 -17.80
CA TYR A 238 -36.25 1.94 -17.70
C TYR A 238 -35.73 2.40 -19.07
N SER A 239 -35.46 3.69 -19.22
CA SER A 239 -34.79 4.22 -20.41
C SER A 239 -33.29 4.36 -20.14
N PRO A 240 -32.39 4.03 -21.09
CA PRO A 240 -30.97 4.28 -20.93
C PRO A 240 -30.68 5.73 -20.52
N GLY A 241 -29.86 5.91 -19.48
CA GLY A 241 -29.57 7.19 -18.82
C GLY A 241 -30.48 7.54 -17.63
N ASP A 242 -31.52 6.74 -17.34
CA ASP A 242 -32.34 6.92 -16.14
C ASP A 242 -31.57 6.50 -14.88
N ALA A 243 -31.90 7.11 -13.73
CA ALA A 243 -31.30 6.75 -12.43
C ALA A 243 -31.49 5.27 -12.05
N CYS A 244 -32.50 4.60 -12.63
CA CYS A 244 -32.75 3.18 -12.41
C CYS A 244 -31.82 2.25 -13.18
N GLU A 245 -31.05 2.75 -14.16
CA GLU A 245 -30.09 1.94 -14.93
C GLU A 245 -29.05 1.27 -14.02
N ALA A 246 -28.65 1.94 -12.94
CA ALA A 246 -27.70 1.39 -11.96
C ALA A 246 -28.20 0.10 -11.26
N ALA A 247 -29.51 -0.17 -11.27
CA ALA A 247 -30.11 -1.33 -10.63
C ALA A 247 -30.35 -2.52 -11.59
N ASP A 248 -30.03 -2.40 -12.89
CA ASP A 248 -30.07 -3.51 -13.87
C ASP A 248 -28.73 -4.23 -13.94
N PHE A 249 -28.44 -5.04 -12.91
CA PHE A 249 -27.18 -5.78 -12.78
C PHE A 249 -27.01 -6.85 -13.87
N THR A 250 -28.09 -7.24 -14.53
CA THR A 250 -28.08 -8.25 -15.59
C THR A 250 -28.06 -7.66 -16.99
N ASN A 251 -28.06 -6.32 -17.13
CA ASN A 251 -28.13 -5.59 -18.40
C ASN A 251 -29.27 -6.08 -19.31
N SER A 252 -30.42 -6.41 -18.72
CA SER A 252 -31.57 -6.96 -19.43
C SER A 252 -32.48 -5.90 -20.07
N GLY A 253 -32.24 -4.62 -19.75
CA GLY A 253 -33.10 -3.48 -20.07
C GLY A 253 -34.28 -3.32 -19.11
N ALA A 254 -34.30 -4.04 -17.98
CA ALA A 254 -35.32 -3.94 -16.96
C ALA A 254 -34.81 -4.47 -15.60
N ILE A 255 -35.28 -3.88 -14.51
CA ILE A 255 -35.00 -4.31 -13.15
C ILE A 255 -36.05 -5.32 -12.73
N GLY A 256 -35.61 -6.54 -12.40
CA GLY A 256 -36.50 -7.63 -12.04
C GLY A 256 -35.91 -8.65 -11.08
N ALA A 257 -36.51 -9.84 -11.08
CA ALA A 257 -36.14 -10.88 -10.12
C ALA A 257 -34.70 -11.40 -10.29
N ALA A 258 -34.12 -11.27 -11.49
CA ALA A 258 -32.74 -11.66 -11.73
C ALA A 258 -31.75 -10.69 -11.06
N ASP A 259 -31.99 -9.38 -11.16
CA ASP A 259 -31.20 -8.34 -10.48
C ASP A 259 -31.36 -8.42 -8.97
N LEU A 260 -32.59 -8.67 -8.50
CA LEU A 260 -32.83 -8.96 -7.08
C LEU A 260 -32.04 -10.19 -6.60
N GLY A 261 -32.02 -11.26 -7.40
CA GLY A 261 -31.23 -12.46 -7.10
C GLY A 261 -29.73 -12.17 -7.02
N ALA A 262 -29.21 -11.33 -7.93
CA ALA A 262 -27.82 -10.89 -7.92
C ALA A 262 -27.49 -10.06 -6.67
N MET A 263 -28.37 -9.12 -6.28
CA MET A 263 -28.19 -8.33 -5.06
C MET A 263 -28.21 -9.20 -3.80
N LEU A 264 -29.19 -10.07 -3.64
CA LEU A 264 -29.30 -10.93 -2.46
C LEU A 264 -28.13 -11.92 -2.34
N GLY A 265 -27.55 -12.34 -3.48
CA GLY A 265 -26.34 -13.16 -3.51
C GLY A 265 -25.09 -12.45 -2.98
N ASN A 266 -25.11 -11.11 -2.92
CA ASN A 266 -24.00 -10.26 -2.47
C ASN A 266 -24.39 -9.43 -1.23
N TRP A 267 -25.35 -9.91 -0.42
CA TRP A 267 -25.80 -9.20 0.78
C TRP A 267 -24.70 -9.11 1.85
N GLY A 268 -24.53 -7.93 2.44
CA GLY A 268 -23.54 -7.69 3.49
C GLY A 268 -22.55 -6.59 3.12
N VAL A 269 -21.43 -6.54 3.83
CA VAL A 269 -20.38 -5.54 3.61
C VAL A 269 -19.78 -5.75 2.22
N CYS A 270 -19.55 -4.66 1.50
CA CYS A 270 -18.85 -4.73 0.22
C CYS A 270 -17.39 -5.20 0.48
N PRO A 271 -16.85 -6.11 -0.35
CA PRO A 271 -15.48 -6.56 -0.19
C PRO A 271 -14.47 -5.44 -0.44
#